data_AF-A0A920S2N2-F1
#
_entry.id   AF-A0A920S2N2-F1
#
_cell.length_a   1.000
_cell.length_b   1.000
_cell.length_c   1.000
_cell.angle_alpha   90.00
_cell.angle_beta   90.00
_cell.angle_gamma   90.00
#
_symmetry.space_group_name_H-M   'P 1'
#
loop_
_entity.id
_entity.type
_entity.pdbx_description
1 polymer ?
#
loop_
_entity_poly.entity_id
_entity_poly.type
_entity_poly.pdbx_seq_one_letter_code
_entity_poly.pdbx_strand_id
1 'polypeptide(L)'
;MHRDYGIGKYDGLTKLTIDEVESEYICINYAKGDLLQLPITQMGKISRYIGDSNDESLLSYLGSDQWKKICSKAKTKAQDVAAELLELYAKRNLTIGKNQSTNSMNINNSALGFITF
;
A
#
# COMPACT_ATOMS: atom_id res chain seq x y z
N MET A 1 2.07 8.69 -6.63
CA MET A 1 3.28 7.85 -6.53
C MET A 1 3.63 7.31 -7.90
N HIS A 2 4.87 7.47 -8.33
CA HIS A 2 5.48 6.77 -9.46
C HIS A 2 6.25 5.54 -8.97
N ARG A 3 6.22 4.44 -9.71
CA ARG A 3 6.88 3.17 -9.34
C ARG A 3 8.38 3.35 -9.02
N ASP A 4 9.10 4.04 -9.90
CA ASP A 4 10.57 4.16 -9.82
C ASP A 4 11.07 5.38 -9.03
N TYR A 5 10.30 6.47 -9.00
CA TYR A 5 10.73 7.76 -8.47
C TYR A 5 10.08 8.12 -7.14
N GLY A 6 9.06 7.36 -6.72
CA GLY A 6 8.43 7.53 -5.42
C GLY A 6 7.27 8.50 -5.40
N ILE A 7 7.15 9.23 -4.30
CA ILE A 7 5.98 10.07 -4.00
C ILE A 7 6.25 11.47 -4.54
N GLY A 8 5.37 11.93 -5.43
CA GLY A 8 5.35 13.29 -5.96
C GLY A 8 3.93 13.85 -5.94
N LYS A 9 3.82 15.16 -5.99
CA LYS A 9 2.57 15.93 -6.00
C LYS A 9 2.13 16.16 -7.44
N TYR A 10 0.91 15.76 -7.77
CA TYR A 10 0.33 16.03 -9.08
C TYR A 10 0.10 17.54 -9.25
N ASP A 11 0.59 18.10 -10.35
CA ASP A 11 0.56 19.54 -10.64
C ASP A 11 -0.30 19.89 -11.87
N GLY A 12 -0.99 18.90 -12.45
CA GLY A 12 -1.88 19.11 -13.59
C GLY A 12 -1.45 18.39 -14.86
N LEU A 13 -2.10 18.79 -15.94
CA LEU A 13 -1.81 18.36 -17.30
C LEU A 13 -1.28 19.56 -18.10
N THR A 14 -0.33 19.32 -18.97
CA THR A 14 0.22 20.32 -19.89
C THR A 14 0.27 19.74 -21.28
N LYS A 15 -0.14 20.53 -22.27
CA LYS A 15 0.00 20.19 -23.69
C LYS A 15 1.36 20.66 -24.18
N LEU A 16 2.13 19.75 -24.76
CA LEU A 16 3.37 20.09 -25.45
C LEU A 16 3.26 19.60 -26.89
N THR A 17 3.64 20.47 -27.83
CA THR A 17 3.81 20.12 -29.23
C THR A 17 5.28 19.81 -29.47
N ILE A 18 5.59 18.56 -29.81
CA ILE A 18 6.96 18.12 -30.16
C ILE A 18 6.87 17.53 -31.55
N ASP A 19 7.74 17.98 -32.47
CA ASP A 19 7.78 17.52 -33.86
C ASP A 19 6.40 17.56 -34.57
N GLU A 20 5.68 18.67 -34.42
CA GLU A 20 4.33 18.89 -34.98
C GLU A 20 3.20 18.00 -34.43
N VAL A 21 3.51 17.13 -33.45
CA VAL A 21 2.51 16.28 -32.78
C VAL A 21 2.16 16.89 -31.41
N GLU A 22 0.89 17.29 -31.24
CA GLU A 22 0.35 17.69 -29.93
C GLU A 22 0.23 16.47 -29.03
N SER A 23 0.84 16.51 -27.84
CA SER A 23 0.77 15.45 -26.85
C SER A 23 0.52 16.00 -25.45
N GLU A 24 -0.24 15.26 -24.66
CA GLU A 24 -0.56 15.60 -23.28
C GLU A 24 0.43 14.95 -22.30
N TYR A 25 0.93 15.77 -21.39
CA TYR A 25 1.87 15.39 -20.35
C TYR A 25 1.26 15.65 -18.98
N ILE A 26 1.47 14.70 -18.08
CA ILE A 26 1.16 14.82 -16.65
C ILE A 26 2.38 15.45 -15.97
N CYS A 27 2.15 16.53 -15.24
CA CYS A 27 3.17 17.23 -14.46
C CYS A 27 3.14 16.75 -13.00
N ILE A 28 4.30 16.36 -12.47
CA ILE A 28 4.44 15.88 -11.10
C ILE A 28 5.64 16.59 -10.45
N ASN A 29 5.37 17.32 -9.38
CA ASN A 29 6.37 18.00 -8.56
C ASN A 29 6.92 17.06 -7.48
N TYR A 30 8.24 17.03 -7.34
CA TYR A 30 8.99 16.28 -6.34
C TYR A 30 9.64 17.23 -5.33
N ALA A 31 10.37 16.67 -4.36
CA ALA A 31 11.09 17.47 -3.37
C ALA A 31 12.06 18.45 -4.05
N LYS A 32 12.34 19.60 -3.41
CA LYS A 32 13.22 20.67 -3.91
C LYS A 32 12.76 21.35 -5.22
N GLY A 33 11.53 21.12 -5.67
CA GLY A 33 10.99 21.75 -6.88
C GLY A 33 11.36 21.02 -8.17
N ASP A 34 11.84 19.78 -8.08
CA ASP A 34 12.08 18.95 -9.25
C ASP A 34 10.76 18.61 -9.97
N LEU A 35 10.71 18.78 -11.28
CA LEU A 35 9.52 18.50 -12.10
C LEU A 35 9.75 17.26 -12.97
N LEU A 36 8.81 16.31 -12.92
CA LEU A 36 8.73 15.19 -13.85
C LEU A 36 7.54 15.37 -14.78
N GLN A 37 7.80 15.37 -16.09
CA GLN A 37 6.79 15.39 -17.13
C GLN A 37 6.67 13.99 -17.74
N LEU A 38 5.49 13.39 -17.61
CA LEU A 38 5.23 12.05 -18.11
C LEU A 38 4.15 12.08 -19.20
N PRO A 39 4.37 11.49 -20.38
CA PRO A 39 3.30 11.35 -21.37
C PRO A 39 2.11 10.58 -20.78
N ILE A 40 0.88 10.98 -21.12
CA ILE A 40 -0.33 10.29 -20.65
C ILE A 40 -0.36 8.80 -21.04
N THR A 41 0.31 8.43 -22.13
CA THR A 41 0.47 7.03 -22.56
C THR A 41 1.18 6.16 -21.53
N GLN A 42 1.95 6.74 -20.61
CA GLN A 42 2.67 6.05 -19.54
C GLN A 42 1.98 6.17 -18.16
N MET A 43 0.73 6.65 -18.11
CA MET A 43 -0.03 6.83 -16.87
C MET A 43 -0.13 5.56 -16.01
N GLY A 44 -0.05 4.36 -16.60
CA GLY A 44 -0.05 3.10 -15.84
C GLY A 44 1.12 2.92 -14.86
N LYS A 45 2.16 3.77 -14.92
CA LYS A 45 3.30 3.78 -13.98
C LYS A 45 3.04 4.61 -12.72
N ILE A 46 1.98 5.43 -12.74
CA ILE A 46 1.57 6.23 -11.60
C ILE A 46 0.39 5.59 -10.89
N SER A 47 0.35 5.76 -9.58
CA SER A 47 -0.72 5.30 -8.72
C SER A 47 -1.01 6.35 -7.66
N ARG A 48 -2.27 6.45 -7.24
CA ARG A 48 -2.64 7.33 -6.14
C ARG A 48 -1.96 6.85 -4.86
N TYR A 49 -1.29 7.76 -4.16
CA TYR A 49 -0.72 7.45 -2.85
C TYR A 49 -1.84 7.40 -1.80
N ILE A 50 -1.80 6.39 -0.93
CA ILE A 50 -2.77 6.19 0.14
C ILE A 50 -2.00 6.27 1.46
N GLY A 51 -2.18 7.37 2.19
CA GLY A 51 -1.47 7.72 3.42
C GLY A 51 -1.86 9.13 3.85
N ASP A 52 -1.28 9.61 4.94
CA ASP A 52 -1.42 11.03 5.31
C ASP A 52 -0.81 11.87 4.17
N SER A 53 -1.61 12.77 3.62
CA SER A 53 -1.27 13.51 2.39
C SER A 53 -0.93 14.97 2.66
N ASN A 54 -0.97 15.39 3.93
CA ASN A 54 -0.77 16.78 4.30
C ASN A 54 0.70 17.13 4.63
N ASP A 55 1.60 16.14 4.55
CA ASP A 55 3.02 16.32 4.86
C ASP A 55 3.88 16.35 3.58
N GLU A 56 4.45 17.51 3.28
CA GLU A 56 5.39 17.68 2.15
C GLU A 56 6.72 16.95 2.37
N SER A 57 7.05 16.54 3.59
CA SER A 57 8.23 15.71 3.88
C SER A 57 8.18 14.33 3.22
N LEU A 58 6.99 13.89 2.80
CA LEU A 58 6.78 12.63 2.08
C LEU A 58 7.22 12.70 0.62
N LEU A 59 7.45 13.89 0.07
CA LEU A 59 7.93 14.04 -1.31
C LEU A 59 9.31 13.41 -1.47
N SER A 60 9.43 12.57 -2.48
CA SER A 60 10.69 11.90 -2.83
C SER A 60 11.60 12.84 -3.62
N TYR A 61 12.91 12.59 -3.57
CA TYR A 61 13.89 13.30 -4.37
C TYR A 61 14.03 12.62 -5.74
N LEU A 62 13.92 13.39 -6.82
CA LEU A 62 14.08 12.85 -8.16
C LEU A 62 15.56 12.47 -8.39
N GLY A 63 15.81 11.28 -8.94
CA GLY A 63 17.18 10.76 -9.16
C GLY A 63 17.88 10.20 -7.92
N SER A 64 17.25 10.23 -6.74
CA SER A 64 17.82 9.64 -5.52
C SER A 64 17.52 8.14 -5.39
N ASP A 65 18.50 7.36 -4.94
CA ASP A 65 18.30 5.94 -4.61
C ASP A 65 17.59 5.72 -3.27
N GLN A 66 17.21 6.78 -2.55
CA GLN A 66 16.47 6.67 -1.30
C GLN A 66 15.17 5.90 -1.47
N TRP A 67 14.41 6.17 -2.54
CA TRP A 67 13.16 5.46 -2.82
C TRP A 67 13.39 3.95 -3.00
N LYS A 68 14.38 3.57 -3.80
CA LYS A 68 14.75 2.17 -4.01
C LYS A 68 15.14 1.48 -2.69
N LYS A 69 15.89 2.17 -1.82
CA LYS A 69 16.25 1.65 -0.49
C LYS A 69 15.03 1.45 0.40
N ILE A 70 14.07 2.38 0.38
CA ILE A 70 12.80 2.27 1.12
C ILE A 70 12.00 1.07 0.61
N CYS A 71 11.82 0.94 -0.71
CA CYS A 71 11.13 -0.20 -1.31
C CYS A 71 11.80 -1.54 -1.00
N SER A 72 13.14 -1.59 -1.04
CA SER A 72 13.89 -2.80 -0.71
C SER A 72 13.68 -3.21 0.75
N LYS A 73 13.78 -2.25 1.69
CA LYS A 73 13.51 -2.52 3.12
C LYS A 73 12.07 -2.97 3.36
N ALA A 74 11.10 -2.33 2.70
CA ALA A 74 9.69 -2.70 2.80
C ALA A 74 9.45 -4.12 2.27
N LYS A 75 10.08 -4.49 1.15
CA LYS A 75 10.02 -5.83 0.58
C LYS A 75 10.56 -6.89 1.55
N THR A 76 11.74 -6.66 2.14
CA THR A 76 12.33 -7.59 3.11
C THR A 76 11.40 -7.79 4.30
N LYS A 77 10.90 -6.70 4.90
CA LYS A 77 9.96 -6.79 6.02
C LYS A 77 8.68 -7.57 5.66
N ALA A 78 8.14 -7.35 4.47
CA ALA A 78 6.95 -8.09 4.02
C ALA A 78 7.24 -9.59 3.86
N GLN A 79 8.45 -9.96 3.41
CA GLN A 79 8.88 -11.35 3.32
C GLN A 79 9.03 -11.99 4.71
N ASP A 80 9.60 -11.27 5.67
CA ASP A 80 9.75 -11.76 7.05
C ASP A 80 8.38 -12.05 7.68
N VAL A 81 7.43 -11.13 7.56
CA VAL A 81 6.05 -11.32 8.06
C VAL A 81 5.36 -12.50 7.37
N ALA A 82 5.53 -12.65 6.05
CA ALA A 82 4.96 -13.78 5.33
C ALA A 82 5.54 -15.13 5.81
N ALA A 83 6.84 -15.17 6.13
CA ALA A 83 7.48 -16.35 6.69
C ALA A 83 6.95 -16.68 8.09
N GLU A 84 6.79 -15.68 8.95
CA GLU A 84 6.19 -15.86 10.29
C GLU A 84 4.76 -16.40 10.21
N LEU A 85 3.94 -15.87 9.29
CA LEU A 85 2.59 -16.36 9.07
C LEU A 85 2.61 -17.81 8.60
N LEU A 86 3.49 -18.15 7.65
CA LEU A 86 3.61 -19.53 7.16
C LEU A 86 3.98 -20.49 8.29
N GLU A 87 4.92 -20.11 9.15
CA GLU A 87 5.32 -20.90 10.31
C GLU A 87 4.16 -21.07 11.31
N LEU A 88 3.42 -20.00 11.59
CA LEU A 88 2.24 -20.03 12.46
C LEU A 88 1.18 -21.00 11.91
N TYR A 89 0.90 -20.96 10.61
CA TYR A 89 -0.05 -21.87 9.97
C TYR A 89 0.46 -23.32 9.97
N ALA A 90 1.75 -23.55 9.75
CA ALA A 90 2.35 -24.88 9.85
C ALA A 90 2.19 -25.46 11.28
N LYS A 91 2.53 -24.67 12.30
CA LYS A 91 2.32 -25.05 13.71
C LYS A 91 0.85 -25.33 14.03
N ARG A 92 -0.06 -24.50 13.52
CA ARG A 92 -1.51 -24.68 13.71
C ARG A 92 -2.01 -25.98 13.08
N ASN A 93 -1.52 -26.35 11.90
CA ASN A 93 -1.91 -27.59 11.23
C ASN A 93 -1.36 -28.86 11.91
N LEU A 94 -0.21 -28.77 12.58
CA LEU A 94 0.38 -29.88 13.33
C LEU A 94 -0.24 -30.07 14.72
N THR A 95 -0.96 -29.08 15.22
CA THR A 95 -1.56 -29.11 16.56
C THR A 95 -2.97 -29.72 16.48
N ILE A 96 -3.19 -30.84 17.18
CA ILE A 96 -4.51 -31.44 17.34
C ILE A 96 -5.39 -30.49 18.17
N GLY A 97 -6.39 -29.89 17.53
CA GLY A 97 -7.34 -29.00 18.19
C GLY A 97 -8.18 -29.75 19.23
N LYS A 98 -8.29 -29.20 20.44
CA LYS A 98 -9.29 -29.67 21.42
C LYS A 98 -10.68 -29.28 20.93
N ASN A 99 -11.48 -30.27 20.54
CA ASN A 99 -12.90 -30.09 20.28
C ASN A 99 -13.59 -29.71 21.60
N GLN A 100 -14.11 -28.48 21.67
CA GLN A 100 -15.03 -28.08 22.73
C GLN A 100 -16.39 -28.70 22.38
N SER A 101 -16.71 -29.84 22.99
CA SER A 101 -18.04 -30.44 22.87
C SER A 101 -19.05 -29.47 23.49
N THR A 102 -19.70 -28.68 22.64
CA THR A 102 -20.82 -27.82 23.04
C THR A 102 -22.00 -28.72 23.38
N ASN A 103 -22.20 -29.00 24.66
CA ASN A 103 -23.39 -29.67 25.14
C ASN A 103 -24.59 -28.72 24.98
N SER A 104 -25.50 -29.07 24.06
CA SER A 104 -26.70 -28.30 23.70
C SER A 104 -27.61 -27.99 24.90
N MET A 105 -27.49 -28.72 26.01
CA MET A 105 -28.28 -28.48 27.23
C MET A 105 -27.84 -27.23 28.02
N ASN A 106 -26.59 -26.77 27.87
CA ASN A 106 -26.04 -25.63 28.65
C ASN A 106 -26.35 -24.26 27.98
N ILE A 107 -26.37 -24.22 26.65
CA ILE A 107 -26.62 -22.99 25.87
C ILE A 107 -28.03 -22.43 26.17
N ASN A 108 -29.01 -23.32 26.35
CA ASN A 108 -30.39 -22.95 26.61
C ASN A 108 -30.60 -22.32 27.99
N ASN A 109 -29.80 -22.70 29.00
CA ASN A 109 -29.89 -22.12 30.34
C ASN A 109 -29.13 -20.78 30.46
N SER A 110 -28.01 -20.63 29.75
CA SER A 110 -27.25 -19.36 29.73
C SER A 110 -27.97 -18.24 28.95
N ALA A 111 -28.71 -18.57 27.88
CA ALA A 111 -29.47 -17.58 27.12
C ALA A 111 -30.67 -17.01 27.88
N LEU A 112 -31.30 -17.79 28.78
CA LEU A 112 -32.45 -17.35 29.57
C LEU A 112 -32.06 -16.39 30.70
N GLY A 113 -30.83 -16.44 31.22
CA GLY A 113 -30.34 -15.52 32.26
C GLY A 113 -30.07 -14.08 31.78
N PHE A 114 -29.97 -13.86 30.46
CA PHE A 114 -29.69 -12.53 29.88
C PHE A 114 -30.94 -11.73 29.51
N ILE A 115 -32.13 -12.34 29.47
CA ILE A 115 -33.38 -11.71 28.97
C ILE A 115 -34.30 -11.26 30.12
N THR A 116 -33.92 -11.44 31.39
CA THR A 116 -34.79 -11.13 32.55
C THR A 116 -34.29 -9.99 33.46
N PHE A 117 -33.66 -8.96 32.89
CA PHE A 117 -33.46 -7.67 33.59
C PHE A 117 -33.91 -6.49 32.74
#